data_AF-A0A6J4IT81-F1
#
_entry.id   AF-A0A6J4IT81-F1
#
_cell.length_a   1.000
_cell.length_b   1.000
_cell.length_c   1.000
_cell.angle_alpha   90.00
_cell.angle_beta   90.00
_cell.angle_gamma   90.00
#
_symmetry.space_group_name_H-M   'P 1'
#
loop_
_entity.id
_entity.type
_entity.pdbx_description
1 polymer ?
#
loop_
_entity_poly.entity_id
_entity_poly.type
_entity_poly.pdbx_seq_one_letter_code
_entity_poly.pdbx_strand_id
1 'polypeptide(L)'
;MSDDSRNPERGAGAAGGGDPETKEQDDLLARFPDPEADERLRVPRGDALPGVPDVRFERPRPRKPDAEGEGRLRLRPLGSELRGMGAASTVGITLVASIAIGAGLGWLVDNFLLRDPATPWGLIVGFLLGTASGFVNLVRVSNHLNRDD
;
A
#
# COMPACT_ATOMS: atom_id res chain seq x y z
N MET A 1 -80.40 -37.00 25.14
CA MET A 1 -80.37 -38.42 25.55
C MET A 1 -78.97 -38.92 25.23
N SER A 2 -78.17 -39.16 26.28
CA SER A 2 -76.90 -39.92 26.31
C SER A 2 -75.75 -39.36 25.45
N ASP A 3 -74.72 -38.74 26.01
CA ASP A 3 -73.68 -39.28 26.90
C ASP A 3 -72.83 -40.42 26.29
N ASP A 4 -71.53 -40.18 26.43
CA ASP A 4 -70.37 -41.07 26.47
C ASP A 4 -70.15 -42.09 25.35
N SER A 5 -69.03 -41.93 24.64
CA SER A 5 -68.03 -43.00 24.53
C SER A 5 -66.69 -42.41 24.13
N ARG A 6 -65.89 -42.18 25.16
CA ARG A 6 -64.42 -42.14 25.12
C ARG A 6 -63.87 -43.24 24.20
N ASN A 7 -62.84 -42.90 23.43
CA ASN A 7 -61.68 -43.76 23.42
C ASN A 7 -60.40 -42.92 23.55
N PRO A 8 -59.69 -43.04 24.68
CA PRO A 8 -58.41 -42.41 24.92
C PRO A 8 -57.28 -43.34 24.43
N GLU A 9 -56.12 -42.73 24.16
CA GLU A 9 -54.80 -43.38 24.19
C GLU A 9 -54.37 -44.24 22.99
N ARG A 10 -53.69 -43.58 22.05
CA ARG A 10 -52.35 -43.98 21.59
C ARG A 10 -51.58 -42.66 21.38
N GLY A 11 -50.71 -42.23 22.27
CA GLY A 11 -49.55 -42.97 22.72
C GLY A 11 -48.49 -42.92 21.63
N ALA A 12 -47.68 -41.86 21.62
CA ALA A 12 -46.27 -41.90 21.24
C ALA A 12 -45.67 -40.50 21.36
N GLY A 13 -44.71 -40.37 22.26
CA GLY A 13 -43.85 -39.21 22.32
C GLY A 13 -43.15 -38.99 20.99
N ALA A 14 -43.26 -37.78 20.51
CA ALA A 14 -42.18 -37.08 19.85
C ALA A 14 -42.36 -35.65 20.38
N ALA A 15 -41.87 -35.31 21.58
CA ALA A 15 -40.44 -35.15 21.80
C ALA A 15 -39.72 -34.72 20.51
N GLY A 16 -40.31 -33.77 19.78
CA GLY A 16 -39.58 -32.86 18.93
C GLY A 16 -38.73 -32.00 19.84
N GLY A 17 -37.70 -32.61 20.44
CA GLY A 17 -36.45 -31.93 20.68
C GLY A 17 -35.98 -31.50 19.31
N GLY A 18 -36.54 -30.38 18.84
CA GLY A 18 -35.98 -29.66 17.72
C GLY A 18 -34.53 -29.49 18.09
N ASP A 19 -33.68 -30.05 17.24
CA ASP A 19 -32.24 -29.90 17.32
C ASP A 19 -31.97 -28.44 17.70
N PRO A 20 -31.19 -28.15 18.76
CA PRO A 20 -30.90 -26.77 19.14
C PRO A 20 -30.44 -25.95 17.92
N GLU A 21 -29.75 -26.58 16.96
CA GLU A 21 -29.37 -25.97 15.69
C GLU A 21 -30.55 -25.58 14.81
N THR A 22 -31.63 -26.37 14.74
CA THR A 22 -32.82 -26.02 13.94
C THR A 22 -33.56 -24.83 14.54
N LYS A 23 -33.68 -24.76 15.87
CA LYS A 23 -34.30 -23.60 16.52
C LYS A 23 -33.49 -22.33 16.34
N GLU A 24 -32.16 -22.43 16.44
CA GLU A 24 -31.28 -21.29 16.19
C GLU A 24 -31.36 -20.85 14.73
N GLN A 25 -31.39 -21.78 13.78
CA GLN A 25 -31.57 -21.48 12.36
C GLN A 25 -32.94 -20.85 12.07
N ASP A 26 -34.01 -21.37 12.66
CA ASP A 26 -35.37 -20.81 12.52
C ASP A 26 -35.46 -19.41 13.14
N ASP A 27 -34.83 -19.19 14.29
CA ASP A 27 -34.75 -17.89 14.95
C ASP A 27 -33.90 -16.90 14.12
N LEU A 28 -32.82 -17.38 13.48
CA LEU A 28 -31.99 -16.60 12.57
C LEU A 28 -32.73 -16.26 11.27
N LEU A 29 -33.50 -17.19 10.69
CA LEU A 29 -34.35 -16.96 9.53
C LEU A 29 -35.51 -16.01 9.84
N ALA A 30 -36.07 -16.08 11.06
CA ALA A 30 -37.06 -15.13 11.52
C ALA A 30 -36.47 -13.73 11.76
N ARG A 31 -35.18 -13.65 12.14
CA ARG A 31 -34.44 -12.39 12.33
C ARG A 31 -34.03 -11.74 11.02
N PHE A 32 -33.67 -12.55 10.03
CA PHE A 32 -33.25 -12.13 8.69
C PHE A 32 -34.14 -12.81 7.65
N PRO A 33 -35.38 -12.30 7.46
CA PRO A 33 -36.28 -12.83 6.44
C PRO A 33 -35.63 -12.75 5.05
N ASP A 34 -35.94 -13.73 4.20
CA ASP A 34 -35.35 -13.85 2.87
C ASP A 34 -35.45 -12.53 2.09
N PRO A 35 -34.31 -11.92 1.71
CA PRO A 35 -34.30 -10.66 0.97
C PRO A 35 -34.92 -10.80 -0.44
N GLU A 36 -35.05 -12.00 -0.99
CA GLU A 36 -35.77 -12.23 -2.25
C GLU A 36 -37.29 -12.16 -2.09
N ALA A 37 -37.81 -12.45 -0.88
CA ALA A 37 -39.23 -12.35 -0.57
C ALA A 37 -39.67 -10.89 -0.37
N ASP A 38 -38.73 -9.98 -0.09
CA ASP A 38 -38.99 -8.55 0.02
C ASP A 38 -38.79 -7.85 -1.33
N GLU A 39 -39.90 -7.62 -2.04
CA GLU A 39 -39.90 -6.83 -3.28
C GLU A 39 -39.28 -5.44 -3.11
N ARG A 40 -39.21 -4.90 -1.89
CA ARG A 40 -38.58 -3.59 -1.60
C ARG A 40 -37.05 -3.66 -1.62
N LEU A 41 -36.48 -4.83 -1.33
CA LEU A 41 -35.04 -5.11 -1.43
C LEU A 41 -34.64 -5.50 -2.84
N ARG A 42 -35.61 -5.65 -3.76
CA ARG A 42 -35.34 -5.91 -5.17
C ARG A 42 -34.70 -4.68 -5.79
N VAL A 43 -33.39 -4.78 -6.05
CA VAL A 43 -32.63 -3.74 -6.74
C VAL A 43 -33.31 -3.48 -8.10
N PRO A 44 -33.76 -2.24 -8.37
CA PRO A 44 -34.30 -1.89 -9.67
C PRO A 44 -33.26 -2.19 -10.75
N ARG A 45 -33.68 -2.86 -11.83
CA ARG A 45 -32.78 -3.11 -12.97
C ARG A 45 -32.26 -1.77 -13.48
N GLY A 46 -31.07 -1.77 -14.09
CA GLY A 46 -30.31 -0.56 -14.41
C GLY A 46 -31.02 0.46 -15.30
N ASP A 47 -32.14 0.08 -15.93
CA ASP A 47 -33.06 0.95 -16.67
C ASP A 47 -33.86 1.90 -15.77
N ALA A 48 -34.09 1.53 -14.51
CA ALA A 48 -34.79 2.34 -13.51
C ALA A 48 -33.84 3.16 -12.61
N LEU A 49 -32.52 3.04 -12.81
CA LEU A 49 -31.55 3.83 -12.07
C LEU A 49 -31.34 5.19 -12.74
N PRO A 50 -31.30 6.30 -11.97
CA PRO A 50 -30.87 7.57 -12.52
C PRO A 50 -29.46 7.41 -13.11
N GLY A 51 -29.20 8.07 -14.25
CA GLY A 51 -27.89 8.00 -14.91
C GLY A 51 -26.78 8.39 -13.93
N VAL A 52 -25.68 7.63 -13.95
CA VAL A 52 -24.52 7.89 -13.08
C VAL A 52 -24.06 9.33 -13.33
N PRO A 53 -24.08 10.21 -12.32
CA PRO A 53 -23.62 11.58 -12.50
C PRO A 53 -22.13 11.56 -12.89
N ASP A 54 -21.77 12.40 -13.85
CA ASP A 54 -20.37 12.58 -14.25
C ASP A 54 -19.60 13.27 -13.12
N VAL A 55 -19.10 12.48 -12.18
CA VAL A 55 -18.28 12.97 -11.08
C VAL A 55 -16.88 13.22 -11.62
N ARG A 56 -16.61 14.48 -11.96
CA ARG A 56 -15.24 14.92 -12.24
C ARG A 56 -14.43 14.82 -10.96
N PHE A 57 -13.67 13.73 -10.82
CA PHE A 57 -12.68 13.60 -9.76
C PHE A 57 -11.56 14.61 -10.00
N GLU A 58 -11.73 15.81 -9.47
CA GLU A 58 -10.65 16.77 -9.37
C GLU A 58 -9.65 16.20 -8.37
N ARG A 59 -8.47 15.79 -8.86
CA ARG A 59 -7.40 15.31 -7.98
C ARG A 59 -7.19 16.38 -6.92
N PRO A 60 -7.27 16.04 -5.62
CA PRO A 60 -6.94 17.00 -4.58
C PRO A 60 -5.56 17.55 -4.90
N ARG A 61 -5.48 18.84 -5.23
CA ARG A 61 -4.17 19.49 -5.33
C ARG A 61 -3.51 19.24 -3.98
N PRO A 62 -2.25 18.76 -3.92
CA PRO A 62 -1.57 18.57 -2.66
C PRO A 62 -1.72 19.87 -1.89
N ARG A 63 -2.49 19.83 -0.79
CA ARG A 63 -2.76 20.98 0.06
C ARG A 63 -1.37 21.46 0.45
N LYS A 64 -0.91 22.58 -0.13
CA LYS A 64 0.27 23.29 0.37
C LYS A 64 -0.03 23.42 1.85
N PRO A 65 0.75 22.78 2.74
CA PRO A 65 0.41 22.69 4.15
C PRO A 65 0.15 24.11 4.62
N ASP A 66 -1.14 24.36 4.83
CA ASP A 66 -1.67 25.54 5.44
C ASP A 66 -0.86 25.71 6.70
N ALA A 67 -0.24 26.88 6.78
CA ALA A 67 0.73 27.28 7.78
C ALA A 67 0.09 27.44 9.16
N GLU A 68 -1.01 26.74 9.42
CA GLU A 68 -1.98 26.98 10.48
C GLU A 68 -2.14 25.68 11.26
N GLY A 69 -0.99 25.22 11.77
CA GLY A 69 -0.85 24.23 12.82
C GLY A 69 0.20 24.78 13.77
N GLU A 70 -0.24 25.70 14.63
CA GLU A 70 0.56 26.44 15.58
C GLU A 70 1.32 25.51 16.53
N GLY A 71 2.63 25.73 16.68
CA GLY A 71 3.46 25.07 17.71
C GLY A 71 4.80 24.52 17.24
N ARG A 72 5.03 24.33 15.94
CA ARG A 72 6.38 24.06 15.41
C ARG A 72 7.02 25.36 14.98
N LEU A 73 7.81 25.92 15.90
CA LEU A 73 8.66 27.09 15.77
C LEU A 73 9.08 27.42 14.33
N ARG A 74 8.99 28.72 14.03
CA ARG A 74 9.48 29.47 12.87
C ARG A 74 10.82 29.02 12.25
N LEU A 75 10.88 27.85 11.63
CA LEU A 75 12.03 27.38 10.84
C LEU A 75 11.62 27.16 9.38
N ARG A 76 10.65 27.93 8.88
CA ARG A 76 10.18 27.88 7.49
C ARG A 76 11.26 28.14 6.43
N PRO A 77 12.21 29.09 6.59
CA PRO A 77 13.30 29.23 5.61
C PRO A 77 14.31 28.08 5.72
N LEU A 78 14.59 27.63 6.94
CA LEU A 78 15.51 26.52 7.19
C LEU A 78 15.01 25.21 6.58
N GLY A 79 13.71 24.89 6.62
CA GLY A 79 13.21 23.62 6.06
C GLY A 79 13.45 23.47 4.56
N SER A 80 13.24 24.53 3.77
CA SER A 80 13.51 24.55 2.33
C SER A 80 15.00 24.57 2.02
N GLU A 81 15.79 25.35 2.76
CA GLU A 81 17.24 25.43 2.60
C GLU A 81 17.90 24.08 2.97
N LEU A 82 17.52 23.49 4.10
CA LEU A 82 17.97 22.17 4.55
C LEU A 82 17.58 21.07 3.55
N ARG A 83 16.44 21.19 2.88
CA ARG A 83 16.02 20.23 1.85
C ARG A 83 16.86 20.34 0.57
N GLY A 84 17.18 21.57 0.13
CA GLY A 84 18.11 21.80 -0.98
C GLY A 84 19.54 21.34 -0.66
N MET A 85 20.01 21.65 0.55
CA MET A 85 21.31 21.19 1.06
C MET A 85 21.38 19.67 1.19
N GLY A 86 20.31 19.03 1.65
CA GLY A 86 20.20 17.58 1.76
C GLY A 86 20.28 16.90 0.40
N ALA A 87 19.55 17.42 -0.59
CA ALA A 87 19.59 16.91 -1.96
C ALA A 87 21.00 17.00 -2.58
N ALA A 88 21.66 18.16 -2.46
CA ALA A 88 23.02 18.35 -2.94
C ALA A 88 24.04 17.43 -2.21
N SER A 89 23.88 17.26 -0.89
CA SER A 89 24.75 16.41 -0.09
C SER A 89 24.61 14.94 -0.46
N THR A 90 23.39 14.45 -0.68
CA THR A 90 23.16 13.06 -1.12
C THR A 90 23.89 12.77 -2.43
N VAL A 91 23.82 13.69 -3.40
CA VAL A 91 24.53 13.54 -4.68
C VAL A 91 26.04 13.40 -4.47
N GLY A 92 26.64 14.29 -3.65
CA GLY A 92 28.06 14.22 -3.32
C GLY A 92 28.44 12.93 -2.58
N ILE A 93 27.64 12.53 -1.58
CA ILE A 93 27.87 11.30 -0.81
C ILE A 93 27.77 10.07 -1.69
N THR A 94 26.79 10.00 -2.59
CA THR A 94 26.64 8.88 -3.51
C THR A 94 27.83 8.77 -4.46
N LEU A 95 28.37 9.90 -4.94
CA LEU A 95 29.58 9.92 -5.76
C LEU A 95 30.81 9.39 -5.00
N VAL A 96 31.02 9.85 -3.76
CA VAL A 96 32.13 9.37 -2.93
C VAL A 96 31.95 7.88 -2.61
N ALA A 97 30.73 7.45 -2.27
CA ALA A 97 30.42 6.05 -1.99
C ALA A 97 30.67 5.16 -3.22
N SER A 98 30.26 5.57 -4.41
CA SER A 98 30.49 4.78 -5.64
C SER A 98 31.97 4.67 -5.98
N ILE A 99 32.75 5.74 -5.80
CA ILE A 99 34.20 5.73 -5.95
C ILE A 99 34.85 4.80 -4.92
N ALA A 100 34.44 4.89 -3.64
CA ALA A 100 34.98 4.05 -2.58
C ALA A 100 34.72 2.55 -2.85
N ILE A 101 33.51 2.21 -3.31
CA ILE A 101 33.16 0.84 -3.70
C ILE A 101 33.98 0.41 -4.92
N GLY A 102 34.07 1.25 -5.96
CA GLY A 102 34.83 0.95 -7.18
C GLY A 102 36.33 0.77 -6.91
N ALA A 103 36.92 1.64 -6.09
CA ALA A 103 38.32 1.55 -5.67
C ALA A 103 38.55 0.33 -4.75
N GLY A 104 37.64 0.04 -3.82
CA GLY A 104 37.71 -1.15 -2.97
C GLY A 104 37.66 -2.45 -3.77
N LEU A 105 36.76 -2.53 -4.76
CA LEU A 105 36.69 -3.65 -5.70
C LEU A 105 37.93 -3.71 -6.60
N GLY A 106 38.40 -2.58 -7.11
CA GLY A 106 39.61 -2.51 -7.92
C GLY A 106 40.87 -2.97 -7.18
N TRP A 107 40.99 -2.60 -5.91
CA TRP A 107 42.05 -3.07 -5.02
C TRP A 107 41.96 -4.58 -4.76
N LEU A 108 40.75 -5.10 -4.57
CA LEU A 108 40.55 -6.54 -4.41
C LEU A 108 40.96 -7.29 -5.69
N VAL A 109 40.62 -6.76 -6.87
CA VAL A 109 41.01 -7.34 -8.16
C VAL A 109 42.53 -7.32 -8.34
N ASP A 110 43.20 -6.21 -7.97
CA ASP A 110 44.66 -6.11 -8.01
C ASP A 110 45.34 -7.19 -7.13
N ASN A 111 44.80 -7.42 -5.93
CA ASN A 111 45.35 -8.42 -5.01
C ASN A 111 45.10 -9.87 -5.43
N PHE A 112 43.97 -10.17 -6.08
CA PHE A 112 43.59 -11.56 -6.38
C PHE A 112 43.95 -12.01 -7.80
N LEU A 113 43.74 -11.16 -8.82
CA LEU A 113 43.88 -11.55 -10.23
C LEU A 113 45.20 -11.11 -10.85
N LEU A 114 45.77 -9.99 -10.41
CA LEU A 114 46.92 -9.37 -11.09
C LEU A 114 48.27 -9.71 -10.42
N ARG A 115 48.30 -10.20 -9.18
CA ARG A 115 49.46 -10.72 -8.39
C ARG A 115 50.69 -9.81 -8.23
N ASP A 116 50.91 -8.82 -9.10
CA ASP A 116 52.01 -7.87 -9.07
C ASP A 116 51.54 -6.48 -8.60
N PRO A 117 52.03 -5.96 -7.45
CA PRO A 117 51.68 -4.64 -6.92
C PRO A 117 52.16 -3.45 -7.78
N ALA A 118 53.02 -3.70 -8.77
CA ALA A 118 53.74 -2.65 -9.49
C ALA A 118 52.89 -1.88 -10.50
N THR A 119 51.69 -2.37 -10.85
CA THR A 119 50.82 -1.68 -11.81
C THR A 119 49.35 -1.79 -11.40
N PRO A 120 48.76 -0.74 -10.79
CA PRO A 120 47.44 -0.79 -10.17
C PRO A 120 46.30 -0.66 -11.20
N TRP A 121 46.28 -1.55 -12.19
CA TRP A 121 45.31 -1.51 -13.29
C TRP A 121 43.88 -1.76 -12.80
N GLY A 122 43.69 -2.67 -11.85
CA GLY A 122 42.41 -2.94 -11.20
C GLY A 122 41.90 -1.73 -10.45
N LEU A 123 42.75 -1.02 -9.70
CA LEU A 123 42.41 0.26 -9.08
C LEU A 123 42.04 1.35 -10.09
N ILE A 124 42.77 1.48 -11.20
CA ILE A 124 42.47 2.48 -12.25
C ILE A 124 41.10 2.20 -12.88
N VAL A 125 40.85 0.95 -13.28
CA VAL A 125 39.58 0.54 -13.89
C VAL A 125 38.44 0.63 -12.88
N GLY A 126 38.65 0.17 -11.65
CA GLY A 126 37.67 0.25 -10.56
C GLY A 126 37.31 1.68 -10.19
N PHE A 127 38.29 2.57 -10.14
CA PHE A 127 38.07 4.01 -9.95
C PHE A 127 37.26 4.60 -11.11
N LEU A 128 37.67 4.37 -12.36
CA LEU A 128 36.94 4.85 -13.55
C LEU A 128 35.49 4.37 -13.57
N LEU A 129 35.25 3.10 -13.24
CA LEU A 129 33.93 2.51 -13.21
C LEU A 129 33.07 3.07 -12.06
N GLY A 130 33.66 3.24 -10.87
CA GLY A 130 33.01 3.87 -9.72
C GLY A 130 32.64 5.33 -9.96
N THR A 131 33.54 6.08 -10.61
CA THR A 131 33.30 7.46 -11.05
C THR A 131 32.22 7.53 -12.12
N ALA A 132 32.29 6.69 -13.17
CA ALA A 132 31.27 6.64 -14.22
C ALA A 132 29.88 6.32 -13.64
N SER A 133 29.79 5.33 -12.74
CA SER A 133 28.56 4.98 -12.04
C SER A 133 27.99 6.16 -11.22
N GLY A 134 28.86 6.87 -10.49
CA GLY A 134 28.49 8.06 -9.73
C GLY A 134 27.95 9.20 -10.62
N PHE A 135 28.57 9.44 -11.77
CA PHE A 135 28.09 10.43 -12.74
C PHE A 135 26.74 10.05 -13.37
N VAL A 136 26.50 8.77 -13.64
CA VAL A 136 25.20 8.30 -14.15
C VAL A 136 24.07 8.58 -13.15
N ASN A 137 24.33 8.46 -11.85
CA ASN A 137 23.38 8.85 -10.82
C ASN A 137 23.14 10.37 -10.78
N LEU A 138 24.20 11.17 -10.90
CA LEU A 138 24.12 12.64 -10.95
C LEU A 138 23.27 13.13 -12.14
N VAL A 139 23.51 12.60 -13.34
CA VAL A 139 22.77 12.98 -14.55
C VAL A 139 21.30 12.59 -14.43
N ARG A 140 20.97 11.45 -13.83
CA ARG A 140 19.57 11.08 -13.55
C ARG A 140 18.89 12.08 -12.61
N VAL A 141 19.52 12.44 -11.51
CA VAL A 141 18.95 13.40 -10.55
C VAL A 141 18.77 14.78 -11.20
N SER A 142 19.77 15.25 -11.94
CA SER A 142 19.70 16.55 -12.63
C SER A 142 18.62 16.57 -13.72
N ASN A 143 18.44 15.49 -14.47
CA ASN A 143 17.44 15.43 -15.55
C ASN A 143 15.99 15.32 -15.02
N HIS A 144 15.80 14.89 -13.77
CA HIS A 144 14.50 14.96 -13.11
C HIS A 144 14.12 16.40 -12.72
N LEU A 145 15.10 17.22 -12.32
CA LEU A 145 14.84 18.62 -11.99
C LEU A 145 14.45 19.45 -13.22
N ASN A 146 15.00 19.15 -14.40
CA ASN A 146 14.73 19.92 -15.63
C ASN A 146 13.43 19.53 -16.35
N ARG A 147 12.68 18.54 -15.85
CA ARG A 147 11.38 18.12 -16.42
C ARG A 147 10.19 18.70 -15.68
N ASP A 148 10.41 19.33 -14.52
CA ASP A 148 9.38 19.89 -13.67
C ASP A 148 9.23 21.43 -13.84
N ASP A 149 9.96 22.02 -14.79
CA ASP A 149 9.72 23.36 -15.36
C ASP A 149 8.99 23.22 -16.72
#